data_AF-A0A6G2VK66-F1
#
_entry.id   AF-A0A6G2VK66-F1
#
_cell.length_a   1.000
_cell.length_b   1.000
_cell.length_c   1.000
_cell.angle_alpha   90.00
_cell.angle_beta   90.00
_cell.angle_gamma   90.00
#
_symmetry.space_group_name_H-M   'P 1'
#
loop_
_entity.id
_entity.type
_entity.pdbx_description
1 polymer ?
#
loop_
_entity_poly.entity_id
_entity_poly.type
_entity_poly.pdbx_seq_one_letter_code
_entity_poly.pdbx_strand_id
1 'polypeptide(L)'
;MQPTLDTGYWLGLAISVVLPVLVGLVTTRVTNPGVKAVILLFLTALNGFLVELSQADDGYSVGAAVILWAVSFGTAVLAHFGLWKPTGVAGKAQDVGSKSPVRSV
;
A
#
# COMPACT_ATOMS: atom_id res chain seq x y z
N MET A 1 -16.77 27.42 -5.55
CA MET A 1 -17.09 26.01 -5.81
C MET A 1 -17.67 25.44 -4.52
N GLN A 2 -18.95 25.06 -4.50
CA GLN A 2 -19.52 24.38 -3.34
C GLN A 2 -19.08 22.91 -3.39
N PRO A 3 -18.60 22.32 -2.29
CA PRO A 3 -18.28 20.90 -2.26
C PRO A 3 -19.56 20.10 -2.55
N THR A 4 -19.54 19.27 -3.59
CA THR A 4 -20.61 18.31 -3.87
C THR A 4 -20.51 17.22 -2.81
N LEU A 5 -21.48 17.17 -1.89
CA LEU A 5 -21.55 16.17 -0.83
C LEU A 5 -22.10 14.85 -1.37
N ASP A 6 -21.33 14.19 -2.23
CA ASP A 6 -21.66 12.89 -2.81
C ASP A 6 -21.18 11.73 -1.93
N THR A 7 -21.55 10.51 -2.31
CA THR A 7 -21.15 9.29 -1.58
C THR A 7 -19.63 9.14 -1.52
N GLY A 8 -18.89 9.55 -2.56
CA GLY A 8 -17.43 9.53 -2.61
C GLY A 8 -16.81 10.44 -1.55
N TYR A 9 -17.33 11.66 -1.39
CA TYR A 9 -16.91 12.59 -0.35
C TYR A 9 -17.09 12.03 1.06
N TRP A 10 -18.26 11.46 1.37
CA TRP A 10 -18.53 10.86 2.68
C TRP A 10 -17.65 9.63 2.96
N LEU A 11 -17.42 8.80 1.93
CA LEU A 11 -16.54 7.64 2.04
C LEU A 11 -15.09 8.08 2.29
N GLY A 12 -14.59 9.05 1.53
CA GLY A 12 -13.26 9.64 1.74
C GLY A 12 -13.08 10.21 3.15
N LEU A 13 -14.09 10.90 3.66
CA LEU A 13 -14.10 11.42 5.02
C LEU A 13 -14.06 10.30 6.07
N ALA A 14 -14.86 9.26 5.91
CA ALA A 14 -14.85 8.10 6.80
C ALA A 14 -13.48 7.39 6.80
N ILE A 15 -12.89 7.18 5.63
CA ILE A 15 -11.56 6.55 5.48
C ILE A 15 -10.49 7.37 6.22
N SER A 16 -10.52 8.70 6.09
CA SER A 16 -9.52 9.60 6.69
C SER A 16 -9.47 9.55 8.22
N VAL A 17 -10.57 9.14 8.88
CA VAL A 17 -10.66 9.06 10.33
C VAL A 17 -10.52 7.62 10.81
N VAL A 18 -11.27 6.69 10.21
CA VAL A 18 -11.34 5.30 10.67
C VAL A 18 -10.01 4.58 10.44
N LEU A 19 -9.37 4.80 9.30
CA LEU A 19 -8.16 4.06 8.95
C LEU A 19 -6.97 4.39 9.88
N PRO A 20 -6.67 5.66 10.20
CA PRO A 20 -5.64 5.99 11.20
C PRO A 20 -5.94 5.42 12.59
N VAL A 21 -7.21 5.35 12.99
CA VAL A 21 -7.60 4.75 14.28
C VAL A 21 -7.29 3.25 14.29
N LEU A 22 -7.59 2.53 13.21
CA LEU A 22 -7.24 1.11 13.08
C LEU A 22 -5.71 0.91 13.11
N VAL A 23 -4.96 1.77 12.42
CA VAL A 23 -3.48 1.75 12.46
C VAL A 23 -2.97 1.99 13.89
N GLY A 24 -3.54 2.97 14.60
CA GLY A 24 -3.24 3.24 16.00
C GLY A 24 -3.54 2.04 16.91
N LEU A 25 -4.67 1.36 16.69
CA LEU A 25 -5.03 0.15 17.44
C LEU A 25 -4.04 -0.99 17.19
N VAL A 26 -3.67 -1.22 15.93
CA VAL A 26 -2.73 -2.29 15.56
C VAL A 26 -1.34 -2.01 16.14
N THR A 27 -0.87 -0.77 16.04
CA THR A 27 0.45 -0.38 16.55
C THR A 27 0.54 -0.49 18.07
N THR A 28 -0.56 -0.23 18.80
CA THR A 28 -0.62 -0.29 20.27
C THR A 28 -0.92 -1.68 20.83
N ARG A 29 -1.78 -2.48 20.18
CA ARG A 29 -2.25 -3.77 20.71
C ARG A 29 -1.50 -4.98 20.19
N VAL A 30 -0.98 -4.94 18.97
CA VAL A 30 -0.27 -6.08 18.41
C VAL A 30 1.18 -6.04 18.89
N THR A 31 1.63 -7.08 19.58
CA THR A 31 3.00 -7.15 20.11
C THR A 31 3.93 -7.96 19.22
N ASN A 32 3.40 -8.92 18.44
CA ASN A 32 4.19 -9.69 17.50
C ASN A 32 4.58 -8.81 16.28
N PRO A 33 5.88 -8.66 15.98
CA PRO A 33 6.35 -7.77 14.92
C PRO A 33 5.91 -8.21 13.52
N GLY A 34 5.92 -9.53 13.24
CA GLY A 34 5.49 -10.06 11.94
C GLY A 34 3.98 -9.91 11.71
N VAL A 35 3.17 -10.22 12.73
CA VAL A 35 1.71 -10.05 12.66
C VAL A 35 1.35 -8.57 12.51
N LYS A 36 2.00 -7.70 13.28
CA LYS A 36 1.82 -6.25 13.17
C LYS A 36 2.11 -5.78 11.75
N ALA A 37 3.23 -6.20 11.18
CA ALA A 37 3.60 -5.82 9.82
C ALA A 37 2.56 -6.27 8.80
N VAL A 38 2.12 -7.52 8.83
CA VAL A 38 1.11 -8.03 7.88
C VAL A 38 -0.20 -7.24 7.97
N ILE A 39 -0.69 -6.96 9.18
CA ILE A 39 -1.92 -6.18 9.36
C ILE A 39 -1.73 -4.74 8.86
N LEU A 40 -0.60 -4.10 9.15
CA LEU A 40 -0.32 -2.75 8.66
C LEU A 40 -0.18 -2.69 7.13
N LEU A 41 0.44 -3.71 6.52
CA LEU A 41 0.54 -3.82 5.06
C LEU A 41 -0.84 -4.04 4.43
N PHE A 42 -1.69 -4.85 5.07
CA PHE A 42 -3.08 -5.02 4.66
C PHE A 42 -3.85 -3.70 4.72
N LEU A 43 -3.76 -2.97 5.84
CA LEU A 43 -4.42 -1.66 5.99
C LEU A 43 -3.90 -0.63 4.98
N THR A 44 -2.61 -0.70 4.64
CA THR A 44 -2.01 0.17 3.61
C THR A 44 -2.57 -0.15 2.23
N ALA A 45 -2.63 -1.43 1.84
CA ALA A 45 -3.22 -1.84 0.57
C ALA A 45 -4.71 -1.48 0.51
N LEU A 46 -5.44 -1.74 1.60
CA LEU A 46 -6.86 -1.42 1.73
C LEU A 46 -7.10 0.09 1.60
N ASN A 47 -6.21 0.95 2.13
CA ASN A 47 -6.29 2.39 1.92
C ASN A 47 -6.31 2.75 0.44
N GLY A 48 -5.36 2.22 -0.34
CA GLY A 48 -5.26 2.48 -1.77
C GLY A 48 -6.54 2.08 -2.50
N PHE A 49 -7.04 0.87 -2.21
CA PHE A 49 -8.30 0.37 -2.77
C PHE A 49 -9.50 1.25 -2.42
N LEU A 50 -9.62 1.69 -1.17
CA LEU A 50 -10.75 2.50 -0.70
C LEU A 50 -10.70 3.93 -1.27
N VAL A 51 -9.50 4.50 -1.44
CA VAL A 51 -9.32 5.80 -2.10
C VAL A 51 -9.69 5.69 -3.58
N GLU A 52 -9.26 4.64 -4.27
CA GLU A 52 -9.63 4.36 -5.66
C GLU A 52 -11.15 4.21 -5.80
N LEU A 53 -11.77 3.42 -4.91
CA LEU A 53 -13.22 3.23 -4.86
C LEU A 53 -13.99 4.53 -4.58
N SER A 54 -13.45 5.43 -3.76
CA SER A 54 -14.10 6.72 -3.47
C SER A 54 -14.16 7.65 -4.68
N GLN A 55 -13.34 7.39 -5.70
CA GLN A 55 -13.27 8.13 -6.95
C GLN A 55 -13.78 7.30 -8.14
N ALA A 56 -14.46 6.18 -7.88
CA ALA A 56 -14.97 5.30 -8.92
C ALA A 56 -15.99 6.01 -9.81
N ASP A 57 -15.75 5.97 -11.12
CA ASP A 57 -16.63 6.46 -12.19
C ASP A 57 -17.22 5.30 -13.02
N ASP A 58 -17.99 5.61 -14.07
CA ASP A 58 -18.68 4.62 -14.92
C ASP A 58 -17.73 3.59 -15.57
N GLY A 59 -16.43 3.88 -15.67
CA GLY A 59 -15.41 2.95 -16.18
C GLY A 59 -14.76 2.05 -15.11
N TYR A 60 -15.11 2.21 -13.84
CA TYR A 60 -14.42 1.55 -12.73
C TYR A 60 -14.70 0.04 -12.68
N SER A 61 -13.64 -0.76 -12.83
CA SER A 61 -13.71 -2.22 -12.66
C SER A 61 -13.30 -2.61 -11.25
N VAL A 62 -14.29 -2.83 -10.39
CA VAL A 62 -14.08 -3.34 -9.02
C VAL A 62 -13.25 -4.64 -9.03
N GLY A 63 -13.48 -5.52 -10.01
CA GLY A 63 -12.74 -6.77 -10.14
C GLY A 63 -11.24 -6.54 -10.38
N ALA A 64 -10.89 -5.59 -11.25
CA ALA A 64 -9.50 -5.22 -11.49
C ALA A 64 -8.86 -4.61 -10.25
N ALA A 65 -9.57 -3.71 -9.57
CA ALA A 65 -9.09 -3.08 -8.34
C ALA A 65 -8.84 -4.10 -7.21
N VAL A 66 -9.71 -5.12 -7.06
CA VAL A 66 -9.50 -6.21 -6.08
C VAL A 66 -8.27 -7.04 -6.43
N ILE A 67 -8.06 -7.37 -7.71
CA ILE A 67 -6.88 -8.10 -8.15
C ILE A 67 -5.61 -7.28 -7.88
N LEU A 68 -5.61 -5.99 -8.22
CA LEU A 68 -4.48 -5.09 -7.98
C LEU A 68 -4.18 -4.99 -6.48
N TRP A 69 -5.21 -4.77 -5.66
CA TRP A 69 -5.10 -4.77 -4.21
C TRP A 69 -4.44 -6.04 -3.66
N ALA A 70 -4.89 -7.22 -4.11
CA ALA A 70 -4.37 -8.51 -3.65
C ALA A 70 -2.90 -8.69 -4.07
N VAL A 71 -2.55 -8.33 -5.29
CA VAL A 71 -1.17 -8.41 -5.81
C VAL A 71 -0.26 -7.43 -5.05
N SER A 72 -0.70 -6.20 -4.82
CA SER A 72 0.06 -5.20 -4.07
C SER A 72 0.28 -5.63 -2.62
N PHE A 73 -0.76 -6.14 -1.95
CA PHE A 73 -0.65 -6.69 -0.59
C PHE A 73 0.33 -7.86 -0.53
N GLY A 74 0.18 -8.85 -1.42
CA GLY A 74 1.07 -10.00 -1.49
C GLY A 74 2.52 -9.58 -1.73
N THR A 75 2.75 -8.69 -2.70
CA THR A 75 4.09 -8.16 -2.99
C THR A 75 4.68 -7.44 -1.79
N ALA A 76 3.89 -6.63 -1.08
CA ALA A 76 4.32 -5.92 0.12
C ALA A 76 4.70 -6.88 1.25
N VAL A 77 3.92 -7.95 1.48
CA VAL A 77 4.25 -9.01 2.46
C VAL A 77 5.53 -9.73 2.09
N LEU A 78 5.66 -10.15 0.83
CA LEU A 78 6.85 -10.85 0.34
C LEU A 78 8.11 -9.97 0.46
N ALA A 79 7.99 -8.68 0.14
CA ALA A 79 9.06 -7.70 0.29
C ALA A 79 9.42 -7.50 1.77
N HIS A 80 8.41 -7.36 2.65
CA HIS A 80 8.61 -7.16 4.08
C HIS A 80 9.39 -8.29 4.74
N PHE A 81 9.07 -9.55 4.42
CA PHE A 81 9.79 -10.71 4.95
C PHE A 81 11.08 -11.04 4.19
N GLY A 82 11.43 -10.27 3.16
CA GLY A 82 12.64 -10.49 2.37
C GLY A 82 12.61 -11.78 1.56
N LEU A 83 11.43 -12.30 1.23
CA LEU A 83 11.27 -13.53 0.45
C LEU A 83 11.79 -13.38 -0.99
N TRP A 84 11.96 -12.15 -1.47
CA TRP A 84 12.59 -11.83 -2.75
C TRP A 84 14.13 -11.88 -2.71
N LYS A 85 14.77 -12.01 -1.53
CA LYS A 85 16.25 -12.05 -1.43
C LYS A 85 16.91 -13.07 -2.37
N PRO A 86 16.44 -14.32 -2.49
CA PRO A 86 17.04 -15.30 -3.40
C PRO A 86 16.94 -14.93 -4.88
N THR A 87 15.96 -14.09 -5.26
CA THR A 87 15.70 -13.74 -6.66
C THR A 87 16.69 -12.70 -7.21
N GLY A 88 17.42 -11.98 -6.35
CA GLY A 88 18.37 -10.94 -6.74
C GLY A 88 17.74 -9.71 -7.43
N VAL A 89 16.41 -9.66 -7.55
CA VAL A 89 15.67 -8.60 -8.26
C VAL A 89 15.94 -7.22 -7.65
N ALA A 90 15.95 -7.12 -6.32
CA ALA A 90 16.21 -5.86 -5.62
C ALA A 90 17.61 -5.28 -5.92
N GLY A 91 18.64 -6.14 -5.92
CA GLY A 91 20.01 -5.71 -6.25
C GLY A 91 20.11 -5.27 -7.71
N LYS A 92 19.58 -6.07 -8.65
CA LYS A 92 19.55 -5.70 -10.06
C LYS A 92 18.80 -4.39 -10.32
N ALA A 93 17.69 -4.14 -9.62
CA ALA A 93 16.95 -2.89 -9.74
C ALA A 93 17.73 -1.68 -9.20
N GLN A 94 18.51 -1.87 -8.12
CA GLN A 94 19.39 -0.83 -7.56
C GLN A 94 20.58 -0.52 -8.47
N ASP A 95 21.07 -1.51 -9.22
CA ASP A 95 22.19 -1.32 -10.16
C ASP A 95 21.79 -0.44 -11.36
N VAL A 96 20.50 -0.40 -11.72
CA VAL A 96 19.99 0.45 -12.81
C VAL A 96 20.13 1.92 -12.41
N GLY A 97 21.10 2.61 -13.04
CA GLY A 97 21.35 4.04 -12.82
C GLY A 97 22.46 4.34 -11.81
N SER A 98 23.10 3.34 -11.22
CA SER A 98 24.32 3.55 -10.44
C SER A 98 25.47 3.99 -11.37
N LYS A 99 25.96 5.23 -11.20
CA LYS A 99 27.20 5.68 -11.86
C LYS A 99 28.37 5.00 -11.16
N SER A 100 29.18 4.25 -11.92
CA SER A 100 30.50 3.82 -11.45
C SER A 100 31.27 5.04 -10.92
N PRO A 101 31.77 5.03 -9.67
CA PRO A 101 32.63 6.10 -9.21
C PRO A 101 33.88 6.07 -10.10
N VAL A 102 34.04 7.10 -10.94
CA VAL A 102 35.29 7.36 -11.66
C VAL A 102 36.33 7.61 -10.58
N ARG A 103 37.15 6.59 -10.32
CA ARG A 103 38.26 6.65 -9.37
C ARG A 103 39.31 7.59 -9.96
N SER A 104 39.35 8.85 -9.51
CA SER A 104 40.44 9.77 -9.84
C SER A 104 41.70 9.29 -9.13
N VAL A 105 42.65 8.82 -9.94
CA VAL A 105 44.01 8.45 -9.55
C VAL A 105 44.83 9.69 -9.23
#